data_AF-A0A2H0SN79-F1
#
_entry.id   AF-A0A2H0SN79-F1
#
_cell.length_a   1.000
_cell.length_b   1.000
_cell.length_c   1.000
_cell.angle_alpha   90.00
_cell.angle_beta   90.00
_cell.angle_gamma   90.00
#
_symmetry.space_group_name_H-M   'P 1'
#
loop_
_entity.id
_entity.type
_entity.pdbx_description
1 polymer ?
#
loop_
_entity_poly.entity_id
_entity_poly.type
_entity_poly.pdbx_seq_one_letter_code
_entity_poly.pdbx_strand_id
1 'polypeptide(L)' 'MSEKSEQMIKEYRDRAGVDSDIDVRATAAARLWRTGERENRLAAEAIWKEIKYPKDIIEQMKRETSFPR' A
#
# COMPACT_ATOMS: atom_id res chain seq x y z
N MET A 1 11.61 -26.76 -21.95
CA MET A 1 10.70 -26.29 -20.87
C MET A 1 9.31 -26.17 -21.48
N SER A 2 8.24 -26.52 -20.76
CA SER A 2 6.88 -26.54 -21.30
C SER A 2 6.26 -25.13 -21.21
N GLU A 3 5.54 -24.69 -22.24
CA GLU A 3 4.87 -23.36 -22.34
C GLU A 3 4.04 -22.97 -21.09
N LYS A 4 3.44 -23.98 -20.43
CA LYS A 4 2.69 -23.80 -19.17
C LYS A 4 3.55 -23.31 -18.01
N SER A 5 4.82 -23.70 -17.95
CA SER A 5 5.72 -23.29 -16.86
C SER A 5 6.15 -21.83 -16.98
N GLU A 6 6.30 -21.32 -18.20
CA GLU A 6 6.65 -19.92 -18.44
C GLU A 6 5.48 -18.98 -18.13
N GLN A 7 4.24 -19.36 -18.46
CA GLN A 7 3.04 -18.60 -18.08
C GLN A 7 2.85 -18.49 -16.57
N MET A 8 3.04 -19.60 -15.84
CA MET A 8 2.93 -19.61 -14.38
C MET A 8 3.94 -18.66 -13.73
N ILE A 9 5.21 -18.73 -14.14
CA ILE A 9 6.26 -17.85 -13.59
C ILE A 9 5.95 -16.37 -13.87
N LYS A 10 5.39 -16.06 -15.05
CA LYS A 10 5.03 -14.70 -15.44
C LYS A 10 3.86 -14.16 -14.60
N GLU A 11 2.81 -14.94 -14.39
CA GLU A 11 1.69 -14.55 -13.51
C GLU A 11 2.12 -14.33 -12.06
N TYR A 12 2.97 -15.20 -11.52
CA TYR A 12 3.48 -15.04 -10.15
C TYR A 12 4.33 -13.77 -10.02
N ARG A 13 5.15 -13.44 -11.03
CA ARG A 13 6.01 -12.25 -11.02
C ARG A 13 5.20 -10.96 -11.16
N ASP A 14 4.20 -10.96 -12.04
CA ASP A 14 3.34 -9.79 -12.26
C ASP A 14 2.46 -9.51 -11.03
N ARG A 15 1.92 -10.55 -10.36
CA ARG A 15 1.18 -10.37 -9.11
C ARG A 15 2.07 -9.94 -7.95
N ALA A 16 3.22 -10.59 -7.75
CA ALA A 16 4.13 -10.24 -6.65
C ALA A 16 4.72 -8.82 -6.79
N GLY A 17 4.99 -8.36 -8.02
CA GLY A 17 5.50 -7.01 -8.26
C GLY A 17 4.45 -5.92 -8.03
N VAL A 18 3.20 -6.16 -8.41
CA VAL A 18 2.08 -5.23 -8.22
C VAL A 18 1.66 -5.15 -6.76
N ASP A 19 1.55 -6.30 -6.07
CA ASP A 19 1.21 -6.35 -4.65
C ASP A 19 2.29 -5.67 -3.79
N SER A 20 3.57 -5.87 -4.14
CA SER A 20 4.69 -5.22 -3.43
C SER A 20 4.72 -3.70 -3.63
N ASP A 21 4.38 -3.17 -4.80
CA ASP A 21 4.35 -1.71 -5.02
C ASP A 21 3.17 -1.06 -4.27
N ILE A 22 2.01 -1.71 -4.27
CA ILE A 22 0.83 -1.26 -3.52
C ILE A 22 1.14 -1.21 -2.02
N ASP A 23 1.73 -2.25 -1.44
CA ASP A 23 2.06 -2.30 -0.01
C ASP A 23 3.15 -1.30 0.39
N VAL A 24 4.14 -1.07 -0.48
CA VAL A 24 5.16 -0.03 -0.26
C VAL A 24 4.53 1.35 -0.23
N ARG A 25 3.66 1.67 -1.20
CA ARG A 25 2.93 2.95 -1.24
C ARG A 25 2.00 3.12 -0.05
N ALA A 26 1.28 2.07 0.35
CA ALA A 26 0.43 2.08 1.54
C ALA A 26 1.23 2.35 2.83
N THR A 27 2.41 1.71 2.96
CA THR A 27 3.32 1.93 4.09
C THR A 27 3.88 3.36 4.10
N ALA A 28 4.27 3.90 2.94
CA ALA A 28 4.73 5.28 2.82
C ALA A 28 3.63 6.28 3.24
N ALA A 29 2.39 6.08 2.79
CA ALA A 29 1.24 6.87 3.19
C ALA A 29 0.98 6.81 4.71
N ALA A 30 1.08 5.62 5.32
CA ALA A 30 0.94 5.48 6.77
C ALA A 30 2.04 6.24 7.54
N ARG A 31 3.28 6.25 7.04
CA ARG A 31 4.38 7.04 7.63
C ARG A 31 4.14 8.53 7.51
N LEU A 32 3.65 9.00 6.35
CA LEU A 32 3.25 10.40 6.16
C LEU A 32 2.11 10.78 7.11
N TRP A 33 1.10 9.94 7.27
CA TRP A 33 -0.01 10.19 8.19
C TRP A 33 0.47 10.38 9.63
N ARG A 34 1.44 9.56 10.05
CA ARG A 34 2.02 9.58 11.40
C ARG A 34 2.74 10.89 11.76
N THR A 35 3.26 11.64 10.80
CA THR A 35 3.91 12.92 11.09
C THR A 35 2.94 13.93 11.69
N GLY A 36 1.64 13.74 11.47
CA GLY A 36 0.57 14.59 12.03
C GLY A 36 0.38 15.91 11.30
N GLU A 37 1.29 16.26 10.37
CA GLU A 37 1.18 17.47 9.56
C GLU A 37 0.01 17.36 8.59
N ARG A 38 -0.75 18.47 8.43
CA ARG A 38 -1.95 18.51 7.60
C ARG A 38 -1.65 18.13 6.15
N GLU A 39 -0.56 18.64 5.58
CA GLU A 39 -0.15 18.39 4.20
C GLU A 39 0.20 16.91 3.98
N ASN A 40 0.92 16.31 4.94
CA ASN A 40 1.30 14.90 4.89
C ASN A 40 0.08 13.96 5.01
N ARG A 41 -0.93 14.33 5.81
CA ARG A 41 -2.18 13.57 5.88
C ARG A 41 -2.96 13.61 4.56
N LEU A 42 -3.03 14.78 3.91
CA LEU A 42 -3.66 14.90 2.59
C LEU A 42 -2.92 14.09 1.52
N ALA A 43 -1.58 14.11 1.55
CA ALA A 43 -0.76 13.28 0.67
C ALA A 43 -1.00 11.78 0.90
N ALA A 44 -1.06 11.34 2.16
CA ALA A 44 -1.36 9.94 2.50
C ALA A 44 -2.73 9.49 1.97
N GLU A 45 -3.78 10.32 2.13
CA GLU A 45 -5.11 10.03 1.59
C GLU A 45 -5.16 9.98 0.07
N ALA A 46 -4.40 10.86 -0.61
CA ALA A 46 -4.27 10.82 -2.06
C ALA A 46 -3.63 9.50 -2.55
N ILE A 47 -2.55 9.07 -1.89
CA ILE A 47 -1.85 7.82 -2.21
C ILE A 47 -2.78 6.62 -2.02
N TRP A 48 -3.44 6.50 -0.87
CA TRP A 48 -4.36 5.39 -0.60
C TRP A 48 -5.52 5.33 -1.60
N LYS A 49 -6.03 6.49 -2.05
CA LYS A 49 -7.07 6.57 -3.08
C LYS A 49 -6.56 6.13 -4.45
N GLU A 50 -5.35 6.53 -4.83
CA GLU A 50 -4.71 6.15 -6.10
C GLU A 50 -4.54 4.64 -6.22
N ILE A 51 -3.99 4.00 -5.18
CA ILE A 51 -3.76 2.55 -5.15
C ILE A 51 -5.01 1.74 -4.82
N LYS A 52 -6.17 2.40 -4.63
CA LYS A 52 -7.46 1.78 -4.25
C LYS A 52 -7.33 0.89 -3.01
N TYR A 53 -6.55 1.31 -2.01
CA TYR A 53 -6.33 0.52 -0.81
C TYR A 53 -7.63 0.33 -0.01
N PRO A 54 -7.86 -0.83 0.64
CA PRO A 54 -9.09 -1.08 1.38
C PRO A 54 -9.31 -0.06 2.52
N LYS A 55 -10.51 0.52 2.58
CA LYS A 55 -10.85 1.58 3.56
C LYS A 55 -10.74 1.12 5.00
N ASP A 56 -11.14 -0.11 5.28
CA ASP A 56 -11.05 -0.76 6.58
C ASP A 56 -9.60 -0.85 7.08
N ILE A 57 -8.66 -1.21 6.20
CA ILE A 57 -7.22 -1.26 6.50
C ILE A 57 -6.66 0.15 6.70
N ILE A 58 -7.05 1.12 5.87
CA ILE A 58 -6.65 2.53 6.05
C ILE A 58 -7.07 3.04 7.44
N GLU A 59 -8.32 2.82 7.83
CA GLU A 59 -8.85 3.25 9.14
C GLU A 59 -8.18 2.52 10.31
N GLN A 60 -7.74 1.27 10.12
CA GLN A 60 -6.90 0.58 11.09
C GLN A 60 -5.52 1.25 11.19
N MET A 61 -4.84 1.48 10.07
CA MET A 61 -3.52 2.13 10.04
C MET A 61 -3.56 3.52 10.68
N LYS A 62 -4.59 4.32 10.38
CA LYS A 62 -4.80 5.63 11.01
C LYS A 62 -4.92 5.53 12.52
N ARG A 63 -5.67 4.55 13.05
CA ARG A 63 -5.81 4.31 14.48
C ARG A 63 -4.48 3.93 15.12
N GLU A 64 -3.74 3.00 14.54
CA GLU A 64 -2.47 2.53 15.07
C GLU A 64 -1.35 3.59 15.03
N THR A 65 -1.35 4.46 14.02
CA THR A 65 -0.35 5.55 13.89
C THR A 65 -0.71 6.83 14.65
N SER A 66 -1.96 6.99 15.10
CA SER A 66 -2.40 8.20 15.83
C SER A 66 -2.10 8.17 17.33
N PHE A 67 -1.61 7.06 17.88
CA PHE A 67 -1.20 6.97 19.28
C PHE A 67 0.32 6.90 19.41
N PRO A 68 0.99 7.97 19.87
CA PRO A 68 2.31 7.82 20.47
C PRO A 68 2.13 7.05 21.79
N ARG A 69 2.88 5.96 21.97
CA ARG A 69 3.15 5.44 23.31
C ARG A 69 4.03 6.42 24.07
#